data_AF-A0A3B6IXJ4-F1
#
_entry.id   AF-A0A3B6IXJ4-F1
#
_cell.length_a   1.000
_cell.length_b   1.000
_cell.length_c   1.000
_cell.angle_alpha   90.00
_cell.angle_beta   90.00
_cell.angle_gamma   90.00
#
_symmetry.space_group_name_H-M   'P 1'
#
loop_
_entity.id
_entity.type
_entity.pdbx_description
1 polymer ?
#
loop_
_entity_poly.entity_id
_entity_poly.type
_entity_poly.pdbx_seq_one_letter_code
_entity_poly.pdbx_strand_id
1 'polypeptide(L)'
;MGVSVGLLSTMNHNISYNLAWRTLADPARISSNSIREQLGHSLLSSIKYAYKVDQRDSSIRPTRGYAFLSSSQVRGLAPESKYSRFVRQEFDLRVALPLGVLNGALNAGVAEGVIHPLEWGPAGSVSPLAERFYLGGNRSLVCRLGGPSSLSGFKARGLEPRDLRSCGLTDSENGASTSPELDGLGEVLCYNCILFRTEVVPLKPLRDLGIHGHAFASTGNLAKLTERDLRKFPLTDLLQTFRSFVGFGVVVPTRLFRIEMNYCHIPKQFDHDKGKTGIQFNFSSP
;
A
#
# COMPACT_ATOMS: atom_id res chain seq x y z
N MET A 1 -16.68 4.53 -15.57
CA MET A 1 -16.10 4.91 -16.88
C MET A 1 -15.00 5.91 -16.64
N GLY A 2 -13.88 5.88 -17.38
CA GLY A 2 -12.82 6.87 -17.17
C GLY A 2 -11.89 6.98 -18.37
N VAL A 3 -11.27 8.14 -18.50
CA VAL A 3 -10.30 8.50 -19.53
C VAL A 3 -8.99 8.86 -18.83
N SER A 4 -7.90 8.31 -19.34
CA SER A 4 -6.53 8.65 -18.93
C SER A 4 -5.80 9.19 -20.14
N VAL A 5 -5.24 10.39 -20.01
CA VAL A 5 -4.48 11.08 -21.05
C VAL A 5 -3.05 11.24 -20.56
N GLY A 6 -2.09 10.64 -21.27
CA GLY A 6 -0.67 10.90 -21.05
C GLY A 6 -0.32 12.29 -21.58
N LEU A 7 0.10 13.20 -20.71
CA LEU A 7 0.52 14.56 -21.08
C LEU A 7 2.00 14.60 -21.47
N LEU A 8 2.83 13.80 -20.80
CA LEU A 8 4.26 13.67 -21.08
C LEU A 8 4.70 12.25 -20.74
N SER A 9 5.42 11.59 -21.64
CA SER A 9 6.08 10.33 -21.36
C SER A 9 7.48 10.37 -21.93
N THR A 10 8.48 10.41 -21.04
CA THR A 10 9.90 10.28 -21.38
C THR A 10 10.42 8.92 -20.87
N MET A 11 11.73 8.68 -20.95
CA MET A 11 12.34 7.45 -20.46
C MET A 11 12.02 7.17 -18.99
N ASN A 12 12.13 8.19 -18.14
CA ASN A 12 12.00 8.04 -16.68
C ASN A 12 10.82 8.84 -16.10
N HIS A 13 10.29 9.84 -16.81
CA HIS A 13 9.22 10.71 -16.32
C HIS A 13 7.92 10.47 -17.07
N ASN A 14 6.82 10.33 -16.34
CA ASN A 14 5.48 10.17 -16.89
C ASN A 14 4.51 11.12 -16.18
N ILE A 15 3.84 11.97 -16.94
CA ILE A 15 2.75 12.84 -16.48
C ILE A 15 1.47 12.38 -17.17
N SER A 16 0.45 12.07 -16.37
CA SER A 16 -0.87 11.67 -16.85
C SER A 16 -1.98 12.45 -16.16
N TYR A 17 -2.99 12.83 -16.92
CA TYR A 17 -4.27 13.32 -16.40
C TYR A 17 -5.29 12.20 -16.45
N ASN A 18 -5.96 11.94 -15.33
CA ASN A 18 -6.96 10.89 -15.21
C ASN A 18 -8.29 11.52 -14.79
N LEU A 19 -9.32 11.26 -15.58
CA LEU A 19 -10.70 11.66 -15.32
C LEU A 19 -11.58 10.41 -15.29
N ALA A 20 -12.26 10.14 -14.18
CA ALA A 20 -13.07 8.94 -14.03
C ALA A 20 -14.41 9.25 -13.35
N TRP A 21 -15.49 8.75 -13.94
CA TRP A 21 -16.80 8.65 -13.30
C TRP A 21 -16.92 7.32 -12.59
N ARG A 22 -17.11 7.38 -11.26
CA ARG A 22 -17.23 6.23 -10.37
C ARG A 22 -18.58 6.21 -9.68
N THR A 23 -19.21 5.05 -9.66
CA THR A 23 -20.41 4.76 -8.88
C THR A 23 -20.05 3.78 -7.78
N LEU A 24 -20.33 4.12 -6.53
CA LEU A 24 -20.23 3.20 -5.39
C LEU A 24 -21.64 2.80 -4.95
N ALA A 25 -21.88 1.49 -4.87
CA ALA A 25 -23.14 0.91 -4.41
C ALA A 25 -22.85 -0.19 -3.37
N ASP A 26 -23.71 -0.31 -2.36
CA ASP A 26 -23.67 -1.41 -1.39
C ASP A 26 -24.91 -2.30 -1.53
N PRO A 27 -24.89 -3.27 -2.47
CA PRO A 27 -26.03 -4.17 -2.68
C PRO A 27 -26.24 -5.11 -1.49
N ALA A 28 -25.20 -5.44 -0.73
CA ALA A 28 -25.28 -6.36 0.39
C ALA A 28 -25.79 -5.68 1.68
N ARG A 29 -25.69 -4.35 1.79
CA ARG A 29 -26.04 -3.54 2.97
C ARG A 29 -25.25 -3.92 4.24
N ILE A 30 -24.02 -4.41 4.08
CA ILE A 30 -23.14 -4.85 5.18
C ILE A 30 -22.05 -3.79 5.44
N SER A 31 -22.04 -2.67 4.69
CA SER A 31 -20.99 -1.67 4.84
C SER A 31 -21.18 -0.79 6.07
N SER A 32 -20.07 -0.36 6.68
CA SER A 32 -20.07 0.60 7.79
C SER A 32 -20.70 1.93 7.39
N ASN A 33 -21.15 2.70 8.37
CA ASN A 33 -21.75 4.03 8.15
C ASN A 33 -20.80 4.96 7.36
N SER A 34 -19.50 4.91 7.65
CA SER A 34 -18.44 5.62 6.92
C SER A 34 -18.39 5.30 5.42
N ILE A 35 -18.60 4.04 5.04
CA ILE A 35 -18.64 3.62 3.63
C ILE A 35 -19.99 4.02 3.00
N ARG A 36 -21.08 3.93 3.75
CA ARG A 36 -22.43 4.29 3.30
C ARG A 36 -22.56 5.76 2.92
N GLU A 37 -21.89 6.65 3.64
CA GLU A 37 -21.82 8.10 3.34
C GLU A 37 -21.13 8.40 1.98
N GLN A 38 -20.24 7.49 1.53
CA GLN A 38 -19.52 7.62 0.26
C GLN A 38 -20.25 7.00 -0.94
N LEU A 39 -21.41 6.38 -0.73
CA LEU A 39 -22.20 5.79 -1.83
C LEU A 39 -22.72 6.86 -2.79
N GLY A 40 -23.03 6.43 -4.00
CA GLY A 40 -23.52 7.28 -5.09
C GLY A 40 -22.47 7.53 -6.18
N HIS A 41 -22.71 8.57 -6.97
CA HIS A 41 -21.87 8.93 -8.10
C HIS A 41 -20.80 9.95 -7.69
N SER A 42 -19.62 9.81 -8.28
CA SER A 42 -18.51 10.72 -8.05
C SER A 42 -17.67 10.87 -9.31
N LEU A 43 -17.34 12.12 -9.64
CA LEU A 43 -16.35 12.45 -10.64
C LEU A 43 -14.98 12.60 -9.95
N LEU A 44 -14.00 11.84 -10.43
CA LEU A 44 -12.63 11.84 -9.93
C LEU A 44 -11.72 12.42 -11.02
N SER A 45 -11.08 13.55 -10.74
CA SER A 45 -10.02 14.10 -11.58
C SER A 45 -8.69 14.07 -10.82
N SER A 46 -7.61 13.76 -11.54
CA SER A 46 -6.28 13.77 -10.96
C SER A 46 -5.18 13.96 -11.99
N ILE A 47 -4.16 14.73 -11.64
CA ILE A 47 -2.88 14.75 -12.35
C ILE A 47 -1.91 13.88 -11.56
N LYS A 48 -1.25 12.95 -12.24
CA LYS A 48 -0.23 12.08 -11.67
C LYS A 48 1.08 12.28 -12.41
N TYR A 49 2.11 12.63 -11.67
CA TYR A 49 3.50 12.60 -12.09
C TYR A 49 4.18 11.39 -11.47
N ALA A 50 4.93 10.64 -12.27
CA ALA A 50 5.72 9.51 -11.82
C ALA A 50 7.13 9.59 -12.42
N TYR A 51 8.13 9.53 -11.55
CA TYR A 51 9.53 9.34 -11.90
C TYR A 51 9.93 7.91 -11.54
N LYS A 52 10.38 7.14 -12.52
CA LYS A 52 10.77 5.74 -12.36
C LYS A 52 12.15 5.50 -12.97
N VAL A 53 13.03 4.90 -12.19
CA VAL A 53 14.33 4.40 -12.63
C VAL A 53 14.48 2.96 -12.15
N ASP A 54 14.82 2.06 -13.04
CA ASP A 54 15.07 0.65 -12.72
C ASP A 54 16.41 0.24 -13.33
N GLN A 55 17.44 0.14 -12.48
CA GLN A 55 18.80 -0.30 -12.85
C GLN A 55 19.09 -1.70 -12.33
N ARG A 56 18.04 -2.49 -12.02
CA ARG A 56 18.21 -3.89 -11.62
C ARG A 56 18.55 -4.75 -12.84
N ASP A 57 19.34 -5.78 -12.59
CA ASP A 57 19.72 -6.79 -13.58
C ASP A 57 18.52 -7.58 -14.14
N SER A 58 17.51 -7.79 -13.32
CA SER A 58 16.27 -8.45 -13.71
C SER A 58 15.09 -7.88 -12.94
N SER A 59 13.96 -7.69 -13.63
CA SER A 59 12.69 -7.31 -13.02
C SER A 59 12.01 -8.47 -12.28
N ILE A 60 12.36 -9.72 -12.62
CA ILE A 60 11.74 -10.96 -12.13
C ILE A 60 12.52 -11.53 -10.96
N ARG A 61 13.85 -11.57 -11.09
CA ARG A 61 14.75 -12.06 -10.03
C ARG A 61 15.92 -11.10 -9.89
N PRO A 62 15.72 -9.96 -9.20
CA PRO A 62 16.80 -9.01 -9.01
C PRO A 62 17.92 -9.64 -8.18
N THR A 63 19.12 -9.67 -8.74
CA THR A 63 20.34 -10.10 -8.03
C THR A 63 21.29 -8.95 -7.77
N ARG A 64 21.24 -7.89 -8.59
CA ARG A 64 22.08 -6.72 -8.44
C ARG A 64 21.38 -5.47 -8.94
N GLY A 65 21.61 -4.36 -8.25
CA GLY A 65 21.20 -3.03 -8.68
C GLY A 65 20.13 -2.44 -7.78
N TYR A 66 19.51 -1.37 -8.25
CA TYR A 66 18.47 -0.68 -7.49
C TYR A 66 17.36 -0.20 -8.41
N ALA A 67 16.19 0.03 -7.83
CA ALA A 67 15.09 0.66 -8.50
C ALA A 67 14.42 1.66 -7.57
N PHE A 68 13.98 2.77 -8.17
CA PHE A 68 13.36 3.87 -7.47
C PHE A 68 12.13 4.34 -8.22
N LEU A 69 11.06 4.57 -7.47
CA LEU A 69 9.83 5.18 -7.95
C LEU A 69 9.46 6.33 -7.00
N SER A 70 9.26 7.51 -7.57
CA SER A 70 8.61 8.63 -6.91
C SER A 70 7.35 8.98 -7.68
N SER A 71 6.22 9.08 -6.98
CA SER A 71 4.93 9.40 -7.60
C SER A 71 4.23 10.50 -6.82
N SER A 72 3.95 11.61 -7.50
CA SER A 72 3.20 12.75 -6.98
C SER A 72 1.86 12.81 -7.67
N GLN A 73 0.77 12.89 -6.93
CA GLN A 73 -0.57 12.94 -7.49
C GLN A 73 -1.36 14.05 -6.81
N VAL A 74 -1.99 14.90 -7.62
CA VAL A 74 -2.91 15.94 -7.16
C VAL A 74 -4.31 15.58 -7.64
N ARG A 75 -5.29 15.61 -6.74
CA ARG A 75 -6.68 15.22 -6.98
C ARG A 75 -7.65 16.36 -6.63
N GLY A 76 -8.90 16.23 -7.09
CA GLY A 76 -9.96 17.20 -6.81
C GLY A 76 -9.90 18.44 -7.71
N LEU A 77 -9.34 18.28 -8.91
CA LEU A 77 -9.16 19.38 -9.87
C LEU A 77 -10.44 19.73 -10.64
N ALA A 78 -11.48 18.89 -10.55
CA ALA A 78 -12.71 19.09 -11.29
C ALA A 78 -13.64 20.01 -10.49
N PRO A 79 -14.25 21.03 -11.14
CA PRO A 79 -15.36 21.75 -10.53
C PRO A 79 -16.49 20.73 -10.28
N GLU A 80 -17.06 20.72 -9.07
CA GLU A 80 -18.09 19.76 -8.57
C GLU A 80 -17.60 18.42 -8.00
N SER A 81 -16.32 18.25 -7.62
CA SER A 81 -15.94 17.05 -6.88
C SER A 81 -16.50 17.06 -5.44
N LYS A 82 -17.32 16.05 -5.09
CA LYS A 82 -17.78 15.77 -3.71
C LYS A 82 -16.63 15.62 -2.68
N TYR A 83 -15.41 15.44 -3.16
CA TYR A 83 -14.22 15.18 -2.35
C TYR A 83 -13.29 16.39 -2.36
N SER A 84 -12.60 16.61 -1.24
CA SER A 84 -11.59 17.66 -1.11
C SER A 84 -10.36 17.38 -1.94
N ARG A 85 -9.67 18.46 -2.30
CA ARG A 85 -8.36 18.37 -2.95
C ARG A 85 -7.33 17.78 -1.99
N PHE A 86 -6.55 16.82 -2.49
CA PHE A 86 -5.43 16.27 -1.76
C PHE A 86 -4.22 16.03 -2.68
N VAL A 87 -3.03 16.12 -2.10
CA VAL A 87 -1.77 15.67 -2.68
C VAL A 87 -1.48 14.31 -2.09
N ARG A 88 -1.11 13.37 -2.94
CA ARG A 88 -0.56 12.07 -2.56
C ARG A 88 0.86 11.99 -3.08
N GLN A 89 1.79 11.72 -2.18
CA GLN A 89 3.18 11.49 -2.50
C GLN A 89 3.52 10.04 -2.14
N GLU A 90 4.21 9.34 -3.04
CA GLU A 90 4.69 7.98 -2.83
C GLU A 90 6.16 7.88 -3.21
N PHE A 91 6.90 7.10 -2.43
CA PHE A 91 8.27 6.71 -2.68
C PHE A 91 8.38 5.18 -2.54
N ASP A 92 9.11 4.52 -3.44
CA ASP A 92 9.39 3.08 -3.39
C ASP A 92 10.82 2.87 -3.87
N LEU A 93 11.71 2.52 -2.94
CA LEU A 93 13.12 2.23 -3.17
C LEU A 93 13.35 0.74 -2.96
N ARG A 94 14.02 0.09 -3.91
CA ARG A 94 14.40 -1.32 -3.84
C ARG A 94 15.84 -1.49 -4.23
N VAL A 95 16.57 -2.31 -3.48
CA VAL A 95 17.99 -2.58 -3.67
C VAL A 95 18.20 -4.09 -3.64
N ALA A 96 18.96 -4.59 -4.60
CA ALA A 96 19.34 -5.99 -4.74
C ALA A 96 20.88 -6.10 -4.62
N LEU A 97 21.33 -6.90 -3.66
CA LEU A 97 22.73 -7.16 -3.37
C LEU A 97 23.02 -8.66 -3.58
N PRO A 98 24.04 -9.01 -4.39
CA PRO A 98 24.38 -10.40 -4.61
C PRO A 98 25.02 -11.00 -3.35
N LEU A 99 24.49 -12.12 -2.88
CA LEU A 99 25.14 -12.94 -1.86
C LEU A 99 25.97 -13.98 -2.62
N GLY A 100 27.30 -13.86 -2.57
CA GLY A 100 28.23 -14.72 -3.33
C GLY A 100 28.14 -16.22 -3.03
N VAL A 101 27.28 -16.64 -2.10
CA VAL A 101 27.02 -18.03 -1.72
C VAL A 101 25.72 -18.51 -2.40
N LEU A 102 25.78 -19.66 -3.08
CA LEU A 102 24.63 -20.34 -3.70
C LEU A 102 23.86 -19.55 -4.78
N ASN A 103 24.51 -18.57 -5.45
CA ASN A 103 23.86 -17.61 -6.36
C ASN A 103 22.65 -16.90 -5.71
N GLY A 104 22.73 -16.67 -4.40
CA GLY A 104 21.70 -16.00 -3.65
C GLY A 104 21.70 -14.49 -3.88
N ALA A 105 20.57 -13.85 -3.61
CA ALA A 105 20.47 -12.39 -3.62
C ALA A 105 19.71 -11.91 -2.39
N LEU A 106 20.25 -10.89 -1.73
CA LEU A 106 19.56 -10.15 -0.69
C LEU A 106 18.88 -8.95 -1.31
N ASN A 107 17.58 -8.87 -1.15
CA ASN A 107 16.77 -7.76 -1.63
C ASN A 107 16.17 -7.03 -0.45
N ALA A 108 16.40 -5.72 -0.39
CA ALA A 108 15.81 -4.83 0.59
C ALA A 108 14.94 -3.80 -0.15
N GLY A 109 13.81 -3.44 0.44
CA GLY A 109 12.93 -2.42 -0.11
C GLY A 109 12.26 -1.61 0.97
N VAL A 110 12.07 -0.32 0.71
CA VAL A 110 11.34 0.60 1.56
C VAL A 110 10.36 1.36 0.68
N ALA A 111 9.08 1.36 1.07
CA ALA A 111 8.05 2.15 0.43
C ALA A 111 7.36 3.04 1.46
N GLU A 112 7.20 4.30 1.11
CA GLU A 112 6.56 5.31 1.92
C GLU A 112 5.50 6.04 1.10
N GLY A 113 4.44 6.49 1.74
CA GLY A 113 3.48 7.37 1.10
C GLY A 113 2.74 8.23 2.11
N VAL A 114 2.50 9.48 1.71
CA VAL A 114 1.75 10.46 2.48
C VAL A 114 0.60 11.00 1.65
N ILE A 115 -0.56 11.18 2.29
CA ILE A 115 -1.70 11.92 1.72
C ILE A 115 -1.88 13.18 2.56
N HIS A 116 -1.71 14.32 1.91
CA HIS A 116 -1.87 15.65 2.48
C HIS A 116 -3.09 16.35 1.83
N PRO A 117 -4.15 16.67 2.58
CA PRO A 117 -5.28 17.44 2.08
C PRO A 117 -4.89 18.92 1.84
N LEU A 118 -5.21 19.51 0.67
CA LEU A 118 -4.85 20.92 0.37
C LEU A 118 -5.92 21.93 0.79
N GLU A 119 -7.19 21.51 0.89
CA GLU A 119 -8.29 22.43 1.17
C GLU A 119 -8.56 22.56 2.66
N TRP A 120 -8.47 23.81 3.14
CA TRP A 120 -8.94 24.23 4.46
C TRP A 120 -10.44 24.53 4.37
N GLY A 121 -11.26 23.49 4.49
CA GLY A 121 -12.73 23.57 4.49
C GLY A 121 -13.34 22.98 5.76
N PRO A 122 -14.65 23.20 6.03
CA PRO A 122 -15.31 22.67 7.22
C PRO A 122 -15.06 21.17 7.36
N ALA A 123 -14.72 20.74 8.58
CA ALA A 123 -14.28 19.40 8.96
C ALA A 123 -15.29 18.31 8.55
N GLY A 124 -15.23 17.84 7.30
CA GLY A 124 -16.18 16.85 6.80
C GLY A 124 -15.82 16.15 5.50
N SER A 125 -14.82 16.64 4.75
CA SER A 125 -14.47 16.02 3.47
C SER A 125 -13.62 14.76 3.70
N VAL A 126 -14.26 13.60 3.61
CA VAL A 126 -13.61 12.30 3.71
C VAL A 126 -12.83 12.01 2.42
N SER A 127 -11.57 11.58 2.52
CA SER A 127 -10.85 11.08 1.35
C SER A 127 -11.59 9.89 0.73
N PRO A 128 -11.74 9.82 -0.60
CA PRO A 128 -12.44 8.71 -1.23
C PRO A 128 -11.78 7.39 -0.83
N LEU A 129 -12.56 6.36 -0.52
CA LEU A 129 -12.05 5.03 -0.13
C LEU A 129 -10.94 4.54 -1.07
N ALA A 130 -11.14 4.64 -2.39
CA ALA A 130 -10.16 4.17 -3.37
C ALA A 130 -8.80 4.89 -3.32
N GLU A 131 -8.73 6.07 -2.68
CA GLU A 131 -7.53 6.87 -2.60
C GLU A 131 -6.75 6.66 -1.30
N ARG A 132 -7.32 5.90 -0.35
CA ARG A 132 -6.65 5.57 0.91
C ARG A 132 -5.45 4.64 0.65
N PHE A 133 -4.46 4.71 1.53
CA PHE A 133 -3.44 3.67 1.58
C PHE A 133 -4.05 2.40 2.17
N TYR A 134 -3.83 1.30 1.47
CA TYR A 134 -4.21 -0.03 1.91
C TYR A 134 -2.92 -0.82 2.12
N LEU A 135 -2.69 -1.26 3.36
CA LEU A 135 -1.57 -2.14 3.66
C LEU A 135 -1.96 -3.57 3.35
N GLY A 136 -1.25 -4.11 2.37
CA GLY A 136 -1.28 -5.50 2.03
C GLY A 136 -2.32 -5.92 0.99
N GLY A 137 -2.13 -7.15 0.51
CA GLY A 137 -2.88 -7.78 -0.57
C GLY A 137 -2.07 -8.94 -1.15
N ASN A 138 -2.66 -9.71 -2.05
CA ASN A 138 -2.02 -10.83 -2.73
C ASN A 138 -1.14 -10.33 -3.89
N ARG A 139 -0.17 -9.47 -3.60
CA ARG A 139 0.77 -8.93 -4.60
C ARG A 139 2.13 -9.59 -4.42
N SER A 140 2.82 -9.81 -5.54
CA SER A 140 4.12 -10.46 -5.56
C SER A 140 5.16 -9.61 -4.82
N LEU A 141 5.87 -10.24 -3.87
CA LEU A 141 6.90 -9.60 -3.05
C LEU A 141 8.11 -9.15 -3.88
N VAL A 142 8.34 -9.84 -5.01
CA VAL A 142 9.66 -9.87 -5.64
C VAL A 142 9.86 -8.77 -6.71
N CYS A 143 8.80 -8.23 -7.34
CA CYS A 143 9.01 -7.64 -8.68
C CYS A 143 8.50 -6.22 -8.95
N ARG A 144 7.33 -5.82 -8.42
CA ARG A 144 6.66 -4.60 -8.94
C ARG A 144 6.83 -3.40 -8.02
N LEU A 145 7.56 -2.40 -8.51
CA LEU A 145 7.48 -1.03 -7.99
C LEU A 145 6.04 -0.55 -8.11
N GLY A 146 5.49 -0.04 -7.02
CA GLY A 146 4.08 0.39 -7.01
C GLY A 146 3.65 1.11 -5.74
N GLY A 147 4.61 1.59 -4.94
CA GLY A 147 4.32 2.33 -3.72
C GLY A 147 3.91 1.42 -2.55
N PRO A 148 3.54 2.01 -1.41
CA PRO A 148 3.29 1.27 -0.17
C PRO A 148 2.09 0.30 -0.26
N SER A 149 1.14 0.55 -1.18
CA SER A 149 0.00 -0.34 -1.45
C SER A 149 0.32 -1.54 -2.36
N SER A 150 1.55 -1.61 -2.90
CA SER A 150 1.98 -2.71 -3.77
C SER A 150 2.56 -3.91 -3.02
N LEU A 151 2.74 -3.76 -1.71
CA LEU A 151 3.47 -4.70 -0.88
C LEU A 151 2.54 -5.74 -0.25
N SER A 152 3.04 -6.98 -0.17
CA SER A 152 2.27 -8.16 0.24
C SER A 152 2.09 -8.26 1.75
N GLY A 153 1.29 -9.24 2.21
CA GLY A 153 1.43 -9.84 3.55
C GLY A 153 0.36 -9.50 4.58
N PHE A 154 -0.39 -8.43 4.41
CA PHE A 154 -1.54 -8.12 5.26
C PHE A 154 -2.82 -7.94 4.44
N LYS A 155 -3.98 -8.07 5.08
CA LYS A 155 -5.25 -7.58 4.52
C LYS A 155 -5.78 -6.50 5.44
N ALA A 156 -5.01 -5.43 5.62
CA ALA A 156 -5.50 -4.22 6.26
C ALA A 156 -6.35 -3.48 5.21
N ARG A 157 -7.59 -3.93 5.03
CA ARG A 157 -8.59 -3.11 4.34
C ARG A 157 -8.77 -1.88 5.21
N GLY A 158 -8.20 -0.76 4.75
CA GLY A 158 -8.21 0.57 5.35
C GLY A 158 -9.51 0.85 6.07
N LEU A 159 -9.50 0.52 7.36
CA LEU A 159 -10.49 0.99 8.29
C LEU A 159 -10.17 2.45 8.55
N GLU A 160 -11.22 3.25 8.55
CA GLU A 160 -11.07 4.63 8.94
C GLU A 160 -10.63 4.68 10.41
N PRO A 161 -9.75 5.60 10.81
CA PRO A 161 -9.54 5.87 12.23
C PRO A 161 -10.84 6.25 12.97
N ARG A 162 -11.89 6.68 12.23
CA ARG A 162 -13.26 6.81 12.75
C ARG A 162 -13.90 5.46 13.13
N ASP A 163 -13.64 4.40 12.37
CA ASP A 163 -14.13 3.05 12.68
C ASP A 163 -13.38 2.46 13.90
N LEU A 164 -12.15 2.93 14.18
CA LEU A 164 -11.34 2.49 15.33
C LEU A 164 -11.97 2.87 16.68
N ARG A 165 -12.68 4.00 16.76
CA ARG A 165 -13.38 4.42 17.99
C ARG A 165 -14.73 3.71 18.18
N SER A 166 -15.36 3.25 17.11
CA SER A 166 -16.68 2.60 17.21
C SER A 166 -16.61 1.17 17.75
N CYS A 167 -15.43 0.55 17.81
CA CYS A 167 -15.25 -0.79 18.40
C CYS A 167 -15.02 -0.78 19.92
N GLY A 168 -14.96 0.40 20.56
CA GLY A 168 -14.68 0.53 22.00
C GLY A 168 -15.86 0.98 22.87
N LEU A 169 -17.05 1.19 22.29
CA LEU A 169 -18.24 1.56 23.05
C LEU A 169 -19.22 0.40 23.00
N THR A 170 -19.07 -0.52 23.96
CA THR A 170 -20.21 -1.32 24.42
C THR A 170 -21.31 -0.38 24.87
N ASP A 171 -22.52 -0.67 24.42
CA ASP A 171 -23.76 0.01 24.79
C ASP A 171 -23.79 0.35 26.30
N SER A 172 -23.70 1.63 26.61
CA SER A 172 -24.14 2.16 27.89
C SER A 172 -25.03 3.36 27.59
N GLU A 173 -26.32 3.15 27.77
CA GLU A 173 -27.32 4.21 27.82
C GLU A 173 -26.94 5.24 28.89
N ASN A 174 -27.35 6.49 28.61
CA ASN A 174 -27.39 7.66 29.50
C ASN A 174 -26.05 8.33 29.87
N GLY A 175 -25.96 9.61 29.50
CA GLY A 175 -25.04 10.57 30.11
C GLY A 175 -24.51 11.58 29.12
N ALA A 176 -25.09 12.78 29.11
CA ALA A 176 -24.58 13.94 28.41
C ALA A 176 -23.08 14.10 28.71
N SER A 177 -22.24 13.79 27.73
CA SER A 177 -20.82 14.12 27.75
C SER A 177 -20.50 14.80 26.44
N THR A 178 -20.18 16.08 26.56
CA THR A 178 -19.58 16.95 25.56
C THR A 178 -18.63 16.17 24.65
N SER A 179 -19.03 16.03 23.39
CA SER A 179 -18.19 15.50 22.32
C SER A 179 -16.90 16.32 22.27
N PRO A 180 -15.71 15.73 22.45
CA PRO A 180 -14.49 16.46 22.16
C PRO A 180 -14.49 16.75 20.65
N GLU A 181 -14.38 18.04 20.34
CA GLU A 181 -14.45 18.63 19.01
C GLU A 181 -13.67 17.86 17.95
N LEU A 182 -14.28 17.82 16.78
CA LEU A 182 -13.90 17.09 15.59
C LEU A 182 -12.74 17.79 14.86
N ASP A 183 -11.61 17.97 15.52
CA ASP A 183 -10.47 18.68 14.95
C ASP A 183 -9.38 17.73 14.45
N GLY A 184 -8.98 17.92 13.20
CA GLY A 184 -7.79 17.31 12.63
C GLY A 184 -8.04 16.66 11.28
N LEU A 185 -7.91 17.50 10.25
CA LEU A 185 -7.57 17.13 8.88
C LEU A 185 -6.28 16.29 8.98
N GLY A 186 -6.41 14.96 8.90
CA GLY A 186 -5.29 14.09 9.21
C GLY A 186 -4.49 13.75 7.98
N GLU A 187 -3.21 14.11 7.98
CA GLU A 187 -2.26 13.52 7.05
C GLU A 187 -2.18 12.01 7.32
N VAL A 188 -2.16 11.20 6.27
CA VAL A 188 -2.05 9.74 6.41
C VAL A 188 -0.68 9.32 5.92
N LEU A 189 0.13 8.78 6.83
CA LEU A 189 1.45 8.24 6.53
C LEU A 189 1.38 6.72 6.48
N CYS A 190 1.90 6.14 5.41
CA CYS A 190 2.07 4.71 5.24
C CYS A 190 3.54 4.43 4.99
N TYR A 191 4.13 3.51 5.76
CA TYR A 191 5.48 3.01 5.48
C TYR A 191 5.48 1.49 5.48
N ASN A 192 6.40 0.90 4.71
CA ASN A 192 6.63 -0.52 4.67
C ASN A 192 8.08 -0.81 4.28
N CYS A 193 8.70 -1.73 5.01
CA CYS A 193 10.04 -2.24 4.72
C CYS A 193 9.94 -3.75 4.44
N ILE A 194 10.66 -4.22 3.43
CA ILE A 194 10.74 -5.64 3.07
C ILE A 194 12.20 -6.03 2.95
N LEU A 195 12.53 -7.18 3.51
CA LEU A 195 13.78 -7.88 3.28
C LEU A 195 13.44 -9.27 2.76
N PHE A 196 14.01 -9.66 1.62
CA PHE A 196 13.90 -11.03 1.16
C PHE A 196 15.22 -11.56 0.62
N ARG A 197 15.47 -12.84 0.88
CA ARG A 197 16.62 -13.58 0.39
C ARG A 197 16.12 -14.59 -0.63
N THR A 198 16.64 -14.52 -1.83
CA THR A 198 16.37 -15.50 -2.88
C THR A 198 17.47 -16.54 -2.90
N GLU A 199 17.11 -17.81 -2.88
CA GLU A 199 18.03 -18.94 -2.97
C GLU A 199 17.67 -19.86 -4.12
N VAL A 200 18.70 -20.35 -4.80
CA VAL A 200 18.53 -21.35 -5.86
C VAL A 200 18.31 -22.71 -5.21
N VAL A 201 17.24 -23.39 -5.63
CA VAL A 201 16.93 -24.75 -5.14
C VAL A 201 18.08 -25.70 -5.52
N PRO A 202 18.60 -26.52 -4.60
CA PRO A 202 19.80 -27.35 -4.83
C PRO A 202 19.61 -28.44 -5.89
N LEU A 203 18.37 -28.78 -6.23
CA LEU A 203 18.04 -29.78 -7.25
C LEU A 203 18.21 -29.19 -8.67
N LYS A 204 19.19 -29.72 -9.42
CA LYS A 204 19.48 -29.36 -10.82
C LYS A 204 18.24 -29.23 -11.73
N PRO A 205 17.29 -30.19 -11.77
CA PRO A 205 16.13 -30.08 -12.65
C PRO A 205 15.21 -28.89 -12.29
N LEU A 206 15.10 -28.54 -11.01
CA LEU A 206 14.28 -27.40 -10.57
C LEU A 206 14.97 -26.07 -10.88
N ARG A 207 16.31 -26.05 -10.81
CA ARG A 207 17.12 -24.89 -11.18
C ARG A 207 17.01 -24.57 -12.68
N ASP A 208 17.03 -25.58 -13.53
CA ASP A 208 16.91 -25.42 -14.99
C ASP A 208 15.53 -24.89 -15.40
N LEU A 209 14.50 -25.19 -14.59
CA LEU A 209 13.15 -24.63 -14.72
C LEU A 209 13.01 -23.21 -14.13
N GLY A 210 14.09 -22.62 -13.60
CA GLY A 210 14.07 -21.27 -13.02
C GLY A 210 13.33 -21.17 -11.68
N ILE A 211 13.00 -22.30 -11.06
CA ILE A 211 12.31 -22.37 -9.77
C ILE A 211 13.28 -21.93 -8.67
N HIS A 212 12.84 -21.00 -7.84
CA HIS A 212 13.65 -20.49 -6.74
C HIS A 212 12.85 -20.38 -5.45
N GLY A 213 13.55 -20.64 -4.34
CA GLY A 213 13.05 -20.38 -3.01
C GLY A 213 13.32 -18.93 -2.62
N HIS A 214 12.47 -18.37 -1.79
CA HIS A 214 12.75 -17.10 -1.13
C HIS A 214 12.23 -17.11 0.30
N ALA A 215 13.00 -16.50 1.19
CA ALA A 215 12.57 -16.18 2.54
C ALA A 215 12.39 -14.67 2.64
N PHE A 216 11.34 -14.20 3.29
CA PHE A 216 11.03 -12.79 3.40
C PHE A 216 10.58 -12.41 4.80
N ALA A 217 10.90 -11.18 5.18
CA ALA A 217 10.40 -10.50 6.36
C ALA A 217 9.95 -9.11 5.91
N SER A 218 8.81 -8.66 6.41
CA SER A 218 8.32 -7.32 6.12
C SER A 218 7.62 -6.74 7.34
N THR A 219 7.75 -5.43 7.45
CA THR A 219 7.13 -4.64 8.48
C THR A 219 6.46 -3.44 7.83
N GLY A 220 5.31 -3.01 8.34
CA GLY A 220 4.63 -1.84 7.81
C GLY A 220 3.59 -1.29 8.76
N ASN A 221 3.25 -0.03 8.56
CA ASN A 221 2.26 0.65 9.38
C ASN A 221 1.55 1.77 8.62
N LEU A 222 0.33 2.06 9.07
CA LEU A 222 -0.51 3.15 8.60
C LEU A 222 -0.86 4.01 9.81
N ALA A 223 -0.45 5.27 9.80
CA ALA A 223 -0.68 6.22 10.88
C ALA A 223 -1.42 7.46 10.37
N LYS A 224 -2.30 8.01 11.23
CA LYS A 224 -2.91 9.33 11.04
C LYS A 224 -2.10 10.35 11.83
N LEU A 225 -1.46 11.26 11.14
CA LEU A 225 -0.81 12.43 11.70
C LEU A 225 -1.90 13.49 11.95
N THR A 226 -2.11 13.84 13.22
CA THR A 226 -2.98 14.96 13.59
C THR A 226 -2.10 16.20 13.69
N GLU A 227 -2.58 17.35 13.21
CA GLU A 227 -1.89 18.64 12.99
C GLU A 227 -1.07 19.21 14.18
N ARG A 228 -1.15 18.60 15.37
CA ARG A 228 -0.32 18.95 16.52
C ARG A 228 0.94 18.05 16.52
N ASP A 229 2.07 18.64 16.15
CA ASP A 229 3.46 18.11 16.26
C ASP A 229 4.16 17.57 14.99
N LEU A 230 4.14 18.31 13.86
CA LEU A 230 5.15 18.11 12.80
C LEU A 230 6.62 18.28 13.27
N ARG A 231 6.85 18.91 14.44
CA ARG A 231 8.19 19.06 15.06
C ARG A 231 8.59 17.89 15.96
N LYS A 232 7.65 17.07 16.43
CA LYS A 232 7.94 15.84 17.17
C LYS A 232 7.39 14.68 16.36
N PHE A 233 8.06 14.33 15.25
CA PHE A 233 7.79 13.06 14.58
C PHE A 233 7.87 11.95 15.64
N PRO A 234 6.74 11.32 16.03
CA PRO A 234 6.77 10.34 17.10
C PRO A 234 7.21 9.03 16.47
N LEU A 235 8.51 8.95 16.12
CA LEU A 235 9.14 7.75 15.60
C LEU A 235 8.89 6.58 16.57
N THR A 236 8.85 6.86 17.87
CA THR A 236 8.49 5.90 18.92
C THR A 236 7.09 5.30 18.71
N ASP A 237 6.08 6.11 18.40
CA ASP A 237 4.70 5.63 18.22
C ASP A 237 4.57 4.84 16.91
N LEU A 238 5.26 5.27 15.86
CA LEU A 238 5.34 4.54 14.59
C LEU A 238 6.06 3.18 14.75
N LEU A 239 7.08 3.12 15.60
CA LEU A 239 7.81 1.90 15.98
C LEU A 239 7.02 1.03 16.96
N GLN A 240 6.07 1.57 17.72
CA GLN A 240 5.21 0.74 18.56
C GLN A 240 4.07 0.13 17.74
N THR A 241 3.56 0.84 16.74
CA THR A 241 2.39 0.44 15.94
C THR A 241 2.72 -0.35 14.67
N PHE A 242 3.99 -0.75 14.45
CA PHE A 242 4.33 -1.58 13.30
C PHE A 242 3.67 -2.95 13.35
N ARG A 243 3.27 -3.44 12.18
CA ARG A 243 2.84 -4.82 11.94
C ARG A 243 3.98 -5.52 11.23
N SER A 244 4.25 -6.76 11.60
CA SER A 244 5.34 -7.53 10.98
C SER A 244 4.85 -8.90 10.56
N PHE A 245 5.32 -9.36 9.40
CA PHE A 245 5.11 -10.70 8.89
C PHE A 245 6.41 -11.27 8.36
N VAL A 246 6.58 -12.58 8.51
CA VAL A 246 7.73 -13.33 8.02
C VAL A 246 7.23 -14.54 7.28
N GLY A 247 7.97 -15.02 6.30
CA GLY A 247 7.54 -16.13 5.51
C GLY A 247 8.61 -16.70 4.63
N PHE A 248 8.27 -17.82 4.00
CA PHE A 248 9.08 -18.45 2.98
C PHE A 248 8.17 -18.88 1.85
N GLY A 249 8.69 -18.92 0.64
CA GLY A 249 7.92 -19.23 -0.53
C GLY A 249 8.75 -19.77 -1.66
N VAL A 250 8.04 -20.32 -2.64
CA VAL A 250 8.61 -20.84 -3.87
C VAL A 250 7.98 -20.11 -5.04
N VAL A 251 8.82 -19.66 -5.95
CA VAL A 251 8.41 -19.01 -7.18
C VAL A 251 8.64 -19.98 -8.34
N VAL A 252 7.57 -20.26 -9.07
CA VAL A 252 7.57 -21.09 -10.27
C VAL A 252 7.27 -20.18 -11.46
N PRO A 253 8.29 -19.84 -12.26
CA PRO A 253 8.06 -19.12 -13.51
C PRO A 253 7.46 -20.07 -14.55
N THR A 254 6.34 -19.68 -15.16
CA THR A 254 5.82 -20.35 -16.37
C THR A 254 5.84 -19.38 -17.54
N ARG A 255 5.65 -19.88 -18.76
CA ARG A 255 5.63 -19.03 -19.98
C ARG A 255 4.47 -18.04 -20.01
N LEU A 256 3.38 -18.32 -19.29
CA LEU A 256 2.15 -17.53 -19.33
C LEU A 256 1.95 -16.66 -18.09
N PHE A 257 2.36 -17.16 -16.92
CA PHE A 257 2.21 -16.48 -15.64
C PHE A 257 3.22 -16.99 -14.63
N ARG A 258 3.52 -16.19 -13.62
CA ARG A 258 4.36 -16.60 -12.51
C ARG A 258 3.50 -16.96 -11.31
N ILE A 259 3.75 -18.15 -10.77
CA ILE A 259 3.10 -18.64 -9.55
C ILE A 259 4.08 -18.41 -8.39
N GLU A 260 3.62 -17.74 -7.36
CA GLU A 260 4.35 -17.54 -6.11
C GLU A 260 3.50 -18.13 -4.98
N MET A 261 4.01 -19.19 -4.36
CA MET A 261 3.38 -19.87 -3.23
C MET A 261 4.15 -19.50 -1.97
N ASN A 262 3.52 -18.77 -1.07
CA ASN A 262 4.13 -18.21 0.12
C ASN A 262 3.44 -18.75 1.37
N TYR A 263 4.21 -19.25 2.33
CA TYR A 263 3.75 -19.46 3.68
C TYR A 263 4.07 -18.21 4.52
N CYS A 264 3.04 -17.51 4.98
CA CYS A 264 3.16 -16.28 5.74
C CYS A 264 2.79 -16.54 7.20
N HIS A 265 3.70 -16.21 8.12
CA HIS A 265 3.49 -16.16 9.55
C HIS A 265 3.46 -14.72 10.04
N ILE A 266 2.46 -14.38 10.85
CA ILE A 266 2.23 -13.01 11.34
C ILE A 266 2.58 -12.96 12.83
N PRO A 267 3.82 -12.58 13.20
CA PRO A 267 4.24 -12.45 14.59
C PRO A 267 3.63 -11.24 15.31
N LYS A 268 3.32 -10.13 14.59
CA LYS A 268 2.75 -8.93 15.22
C LYS A 268 1.58 -8.39 14.40
N GLN A 269 0.41 -8.43 15.01
CA GLN A 269 -0.87 -7.91 14.51
C GLN A 269 -1.63 -7.23 15.65
N PHE A 270 -2.55 -6.32 15.30
CA PHE A 270 -3.47 -5.68 16.24
C PHE A 270 -4.86 -6.33 16.16
N ASP A 271 -5.68 -6.14 17.20
CA ASP A 271 -7.01 -6.78 17.32
C ASP A 271 -7.96 -6.46 16.14
N HIS A 272 -7.77 -5.30 15.52
CA HIS A 272 -8.56 -4.85 14.37
C HIS A 272 -8.02 -5.36 13.02
N ASP A 273 -6.84 -5.99 13.01
CA ASP A 273 -6.23 -6.51 11.80
C ASP A 273 -6.83 -7.88 11.44
N LYS A 274 -7.26 -8.02 10.18
CA LYS A 274 -7.77 -9.29 9.66
C LYS A 274 -6.65 -10.13 9.03
N GLY A 275 -5.56 -10.30 9.78
CA GLY A 275 -4.43 -11.13 9.40
C GLY A 275 -4.71 -12.62 9.60
N LYS A 276 -4.29 -13.47 8.67
CA LYS A 276 -4.29 -14.93 8.87
C LYS A 276 -2.94 -15.49 8.47
N THR A 277 -2.31 -16.19 9.40
CA THR A 277 -1.15 -17.05 9.14
C THR A 277 -1.59 -18.20 8.25
N GLY A 278 -0.83 -18.48 7.18
CA GLY A 278 -1.14 -19.57 6.27
C GLY A 278 -0.52 -19.43 4.89
N ILE A 279 -0.98 -20.28 3.98
CA ILE A 279 -0.51 -20.34 2.60
C ILE A 279 -1.25 -19.29 1.76
N GLN A 280 -0.50 -18.52 0.98
CA GLN A 280 -0.97 -17.53 0.04
C GLN A 280 -0.45 -17.87 -1.36
N PHE A 281 -1.35 -17.83 -2.34
CA PHE A 281 -1.03 -18.00 -3.75
C PHE A 281 -1.13 -16.64 -4.45
N ASN A 282 -0.06 -16.28 -5.14
CA ASN A 282 0.05 -15.07 -5.93
C ASN A 282 0.30 -15.44 -7.39
N PHE A 283 -0.53 -14.88 -8.27
CA PHE A 283 -0.36 -14.99 -9.71
C PHE A 283 0.04 -13.62 -10.25
N SER A 284 1.12 -13.58 -11.00
CA SER A 284 1.62 -12.36 -11.61
C SER A 284 1.92 -12.58 -13.09
N SER A 285 1.98 -11.49 -13.85
CA SER A 285 2.48 -11.56 -15.21
C SER A 285 3.88 -12.19 -15.22
N PRO A 286 4.26 -12.85 -16.31
CA PRO A 286 5.63 -13.31 -16.49
C PRO A 286 6.62 -12.15 -16.33
#